data_AF-A0AAW2RPP2-F1
#
_entry.id   AF-A0AAW2RPP2-F1
#
_cell.length_a   1.000
_cell.length_b   1.000
_cell.length_c   1.000
_cell.angle_alpha   90.00
_cell.angle_beta   90.00
_cell.angle_gamma   90.00
#
_symmetry.space_group_name_H-M   'P 1'
#
loop_
_entity.id
_entity.type
_entity.pdbx_description
1 polymer ?
#
loop_
_entity_poly.entity_id
_entity_poly.type
_entity_poly.pdbx_seq_one_letter_code
_entity_poly.pdbx_strand_id
1 'polypeptide(L)' 'MTEMTIKEASQDQKWLLHVDGSSTAQGSGAGIVITTPQGEDLEFAIKFDFKASNNEAEYEA' A
#
# COMPACT_ATOMS: atom_id res chain seq x y z
N MET A 1 -28.50 -18.05 -7.32
CA MET A 1 -27.19 -17.39 -7.51
C MET A 1 -27.34 -16.03 -6.87
N THR A 2 -26.88 -15.87 -5.62
CA THR A 2 -27.07 -14.65 -4.84
C THR A 2 -26.31 -13.50 -5.50
N GLU A 3 -27.03 -12.48 -5.94
CA GLU A 3 -26.45 -11.18 -6.30
C GLU A 3 -25.75 -10.63 -5.07
N MET A 4 -24.41 -10.55 -5.13
CA MET A 4 -23.65 -9.76 -4.16
C MET A 4 -23.84 -8.30 -4.54
N THR A 5 -24.86 -7.66 -3.96
CA THR A 5 -24.99 -6.21 -4.00
C THR A 5 -23.81 -5.62 -3.25
N ILE A 6 -22.77 -5.19 -3.98
CA ILE A 6 -21.72 -4.37 -3.40
C ILE A 6 -22.36 -3.02 -3.09
N LYS A 7 -22.65 -2.78 -1.80
CA LYS A 7 -22.96 -1.42 -1.34
C LYS A 7 -21.73 -0.58 -1.60
N GLU A 8 -21.83 0.39 -2.50
CA GLU A 8 -20.80 1.43 -2.60
C GLU A 8 -20.64 2.06 -1.21
N ALA A 9 -19.45 1.92 -0.62
CA ALA A 9 -19.10 2.65 0.58
C ALA A 9 -19.20 4.15 0.26
N SER A 10 -19.91 4.92 1.09
CA SER A 10 -19.95 6.38 0.96
C SER A 10 -18.51 6.91 0.93
N GLN A 11 -18.26 8.03 0.24
CA GLN A 11 -16.91 8.62 0.18
C GLN A 11 -16.29 8.80 1.57
N ASP A 12 -17.13 9.05 2.59
CA ASP A 12 -16.77 9.22 4.00
C ASP A 12 -16.31 7.94 4.72
N GLN A 13 -16.24 6.81 4.02
CA GLN A 13 -15.78 5.52 4.55
C GLN A 13 -14.62 4.90 3.75
N LYS A 14 -14.11 5.60 2.73
CA LYS A 14 -13.04 5.08 1.88
C LYS A 14 -11.67 5.34 2.49
N TRP A 15 -10.88 4.29 2.57
CA TRP A 15 -9.46 4.36 2.87
C TRP A 15 -8.70 4.49 1.56
N LEU A 16 -7.74 5.41 1.49
CA LEU A 16 -6.84 5.54 0.36
C LEU A 16 -5.47 4.98 0.75
N LEU A 17 -4.95 4.09 -0.08
CA LEU A 17 -3.69 3.39 0.15
C LEU A 17 -2.73 3.76 -0.98
N HIS A 18 -1.58 4.31 -0.61
CA HIS A 18 -0.45 4.55 -1.50
C HIS A 18 0.68 3.62 -1.09
N VAL A 19 1.30 2.98 -2.07
CA VAL A 19 2.36 2.00 -1.85
C VAL A 19 3.43 2.23 -2.90
N ASP A 20 4.69 2.21 -2.48
CA ASP A 20 5.86 2.44 -3.35
C ASP A 20 7.02 1.57 -2.89
N GLY A 21 7.63 0.85 -3.82
CA GLY A 21 8.73 -0.05 -3.54
C GLY A 21 10.08 0.55 -3.91
N SER A 22 11.11 0.29 -3.11
CA SER A 22 12.45 0.77 -3.41
C SER A 22 13.52 -0.29 -3.13
N SER A 23 14.58 -0.26 -3.93
CA SER A 23 15.77 -1.05 -3.69
C SER A 23 17.05 -0.23 -3.79
N THR A 24 18.03 -0.63 -3.00
CA THR A 24 19.36 -0.05 -2.91
C THR A 24 20.40 -1.17 -2.82
N ALA A 25 21.68 -0.81 -2.94
CA ALA A 25 22.77 -1.78 -2.74
C ALA A 25 22.75 -2.43 -1.34
N GLN A 26 22.19 -1.74 -0.34
CA GLN A 26 22.11 -2.17 1.05
C GLN A 26 20.87 -3.04 1.35
N GLY A 27 19.87 -3.04 0.48
CA GLY A 27 18.63 -3.81 0.64
C GLY A 27 17.43 -3.14 -0.02
N SER A 28 16.27 -3.76 0.14
CA SER A 28 14.99 -3.32 -0.44
C SER A 28 13.90 -3.21 0.61
N GLY A 29 12.81 -2.53 0.25
CA GLY A 29 11.64 -2.35 1.10
C GLY A 29 10.52 -1.63 0.37
N ALA A 30 9.47 -1.32 1.12
CA ALA A 30 8.30 -0.60 0.63
C ALA A 30 7.89 0.49 1.62
N GLY A 31 7.46 1.63 1.08
CA GLY A 31 6.74 2.67 1.80
C GLY A 31 5.24 2.50 1.59
N ILE A 32 4.46 2.71 2.64
CA ILE A 32 3.00 2.65 2.62
C ILE A 32 2.46 3.91 3.28
N VAL A 33 1.52 4.59 2.62
CA VAL A 33 0.75 5.69 3.20
C VAL A 33 -0.73 5.32 3.15
N ILE A 34 -1.39 5.38 4.30
CA ILE A 34 -2.82 5.14 4.44
C ILE A 34 -3.49 6.45 4.83
N THR A 35 -4.29 7.01 3.93
CA THR A 35 -5.18 8.13 4.26
C THR A 35 -6.51 7.55 4.76
N THR A 36 -6.83 7.85 6.02
CA THR A 36 -8.09 7.47 6.66
C THR A 36 -9.27 8.17 5.97
N PRO A 37 -10.51 7.68 6.13
CA PRO A 37 -11.69 8.41 5.67
C PRO A 37 -11.85 9.80 6.31
N GLN A 38 -11.17 10.04 7.44
CA GLN A 38 -11.13 11.33 8.13
C GLN A 38 -10.09 12.31 7.54
N GLY A 39 -9.28 11.85 6.58
CA GLY A 39 -8.23 12.64 5.92
C GLY A 39 -6.90 12.66 6.67
N GLU A 40 -6.70 11.76 7.65
CA GLU A 40 -5.42 11.61 8.35
C GLU A 40 -4.51 10.62 7.62
N ASP A 41 -3.23 10.95 7.47
CA ASP A 41 -2.24 10.08 6.84
C ASP A 41 -1.46 9.28 7.89
N LEU A 42 -1.35 7.97 7.67
CA LEU A 42 -0.55 7.03 8.45
C LEU A 42 0.56 6.47 7.56
N GLU A 43 1.82 6.76 7.91
CA GLU A 43 2.99 6.36 7.13
C GLU A 43 3.70 5.15 7.76
N PHE A 44 4.05 4.18 6.92
CA PHE A 44 4.77 2.97 7.30
C PHE A 44 5.91 2.69 6.32
N ALA A 45 6.96 2.06 6.84
CA ALA A 45 8.06 1.57 6.04
C ALA A 45 8.38 0.12 6.44
N ILE A 46 8.47 -0.76 5.44
CA ILE A 46 8.78 -2.17 5.62
C ILE A 46 10.10 -2.44 4.92
N LYS A 47 11.00 -3.14 5.61
CA LYS A 47 12.24 -3.65 5.00
C LYS A 47 12.00 -5.10 4.60
N PHE A 48 12.37 -5.46 3.38
CA PHE A 48 12.32 -6.83 2.93
C PHE A 48 13.50 -7.63 3.48
N ASP A 49 13.25 -8.89 3.81
CA ASP A 49 14.28 -9.84 4.25
C ASP A 49 15.08 -10.44 3.10
N PHE A 50 14.77 -10.03 1.86
CA PHE A 50 15.46 -10.41 0.64
C PHE A 50 15.95 -9.18 -0.11
N LYS A 51 16.89 -9.39 -1.03
CA LYS A 51 17.30 -8.38 -2.00
C LYS A 51 16.38 -8.45 -3.21
N ALA A 52 15.89 -7.30 -3.64
CA ALA A 52 15.12 -7.12 -4.86
C ALA A 52 15.83 -6.11 -5.79
N SER A 53 15.55 -6.13 -7.08
CA SER A 53 15.74 -4.95 -7.95
C SER A 53 14.68 -3.88 -7.64
N ASN A 54 14.81 -2.67 -8.20
CA ASN A 54 13.79 -1.63 -8.00
C ASN A 54 12.42 -2.11 -8.52
N ASN A 55 12.38 -2.67 -9.73
CA ASN A 55 11.12 -3.13 -10.32
C ASN A 55 10.47 -4.27 -9.52
N GLU A 56 11.28 -5.16 -8.96
CA GLU A 56 10.78 -6.21 -8.04
C GLU A 56 10.31 -5.59 -6.74
N ALA A 57 11.04 -4.62 -6.16
CA ALA A 57 10.60 -3.97 -4.93
C ALA A 57 9.25 -3.25 -5.12
N GLU A 58 9.06 -2.57 -6.25
CA GLU A 58 7.79 -1.93 -6.63
C GLU A 58 6.65 -2.92 -6.84
N TYR A 59 6.96 -4.12 -7.34
CA TYR A 59 5.97 -5.17 -7.55
C TYR A 59 5.56 -5.86 -6.24
N GLU A 60 6.52 -6.04 -5.32
CA GLU A 60 6.31 -6.70 -4.02
C GLU A 60 5.80 -5.74 -2.94
N ALA A 61 5.75 -4.44 -3.22
CA ALA A 61 5.27 -3.41 -2.31
C ALA A 61 3.75 -3.53 -2.08
#